data_AF-A0A2A4EU84-F1
#
_entry.id   AF-A0A2A4EU84-F1
#
_cell.length_a   1.000
_cell.length_b   1.000
_cell.length_c   1.000
_cell.angle_alpha   90.00
_cell.angle_beta   90.00
_cell.angle_gamma   90.00
#
_symmetry.space_group_name_H-M   'P 1'
#
loop_
_entity.id
_entity.type
_entity.pdbx_description
1 polymer ?
#
loop_
_entity_poly.entity_id
_entity_poly.type
_entity_poly.pdbx_seq_one_letter_code
_entity_poly.pdbx_strand_id
1 'polypeptide(L)'
;MSPNEYFEHFIVGDSVKIWYWSGRPAAMERLPAPFVVGDGVRSLREIGATTRGSFDVAYSIDEQASDILAWQQLTPDSIPPTGQRVQLEFKYVTRFDRLTSDDRNVLPSATDIQRAQLHQIGNSLLQGMPLETRRHTIFTVDAVADADNHLWLLEMNSHPMVHPGSYTAMLDDLFGVSTY
;
A
#
# COMPACT_ATOMS: atom_id res chain seq x y z
N MET A 1 25.86 11.81 11.30
CA MET A 1 24.93 10.67 11.26
C MET A 1 25.13 9.90 12.54
N SER A 2 24.07 9.74 13.32
CA SER A 2 24.16 8.93 14.54
C SER A 2 24.18 7.45 14.16
N PRO A 3 24.76 6.56 14.99
CA PRO A 3 24.92 5.13 14.65
C PRO A 3 23.62 4.32 14.48
N ASN A 4 22.45 4.91 14.72
CA ASN A 4 21.14 4.23 14.74
C ASN A 4 20.13 4.83 13.74
N GLU A 5 20.59 5.65 12.78
CA GLU A 5 19.73 6.14 11.72
C GLU A 5 19.61 5.09 10.61
N TYR A 6 18.36 4.77 10.26
CA TYR A 6 18.02 3.88 9.15
C TYR A 6 17.43 4.72 8.02
N PHE A 7 17.94 4.53 6.81
CA PHE A 7 17.48 5.23 5.62
C PHE A 7 17.16 4.21 4.54
N GLU A 8 15.99 4.37 3.92
CA GLU A 8 15.54 3.55 2.80
C GLU A 8 15.45 4.38 1.54
N HIS A 9 15.59 3.70 0.40
CA HIS A 9 15.30 4.32 -0.88
C HIS A 9 13.79 4.54 -1.01
N PHE A 10 13.37 5.77 -1.27
CA PHE A 10 11.96 6.09 -1.47
C PHE A 10 11.48 5.62 -2.84
N ILE A 11 10.54 4.66 -2.84
CA ILE A 11 9.88 4.16 -4.06
C ILE A 11 8.53 4.86 -4.22
N VAL A 12 8.30 5.43 -5.39
CA VAL A 12 7.01 6.03 -5.75
C VAL A 12 6.05 4.94 -6.20
N GLY A 13 4.89 4.84 -5.56
CA GLY A 13 3.90 3.86 -5.96
C GLY A 13 2.69 3.82 -5.03
N ASP A 14 1.88 2.78 -5.20
CA ASP A 14 0.74 2.52 -4.33
C ASP A 14 1.19 1.68 -3.14
N SER A 15 0.66 1.98 -1.95
CA SER A 15 0.91 1.17 -0.77
C SER A 15 0.19 -0.17 -0.89
N VAL A 16 0.89 -1.25 -0.58
CA VAL A 16 0.39 -2.62 -0.69
C VAL A 16 0.57 -3.32 0.64
N LYS A 17 -0.46 -4.05 1.08
CA LYS A 17 -0.38 -4.95 2.23
C LYS A 17 -0.79 -6.35 1.79
N ILE A 18 0.03 -7.34 2.09
CA ILE A 18 -0.19 -8.72 1.67
C ILE A 18 -0.28 -9.59 2.91
N TRP A 19 -1.32 -10.41 3.00
CA TRP A 19 -1.46 -11.42 4.05
C TRP A 19 -1.00 -12.76 3.52
N TYR A 20 -0.11 -13.40 4.27
CA TYR A 20 0.40 -14.73 3.96
C TYR A 20 -0.07 -15.73 5.00
N TRP A 21 -0.51 -16.91 4.53
CA TRP A 21 -0.75 -18.09 5.36
C TRP A 21 0.24 -19.19 4.98
N SER A 22 1.13 -19.57 5.90
CA SER A 22 2.19 -20.55 5.66
C SER A 22 2.98 -20.27 4.38
N GLY A 23 3.33 -18.99 4.14
CA GLY A 23 4.06 -18.52 2.95
C GLY A 23 3.24 -18.43 1.65
N ARG A 24 1.95 -18.80 1.67
CA ARG A 24 1.05 -18.62 0.52
C ARG A 24 0.28 -17.30 0.64
N PRO A 25 0.21 -16.46 -0.40
CA PRO A 25 -0.58 -15.23 -0.35
C PRO A 25 -2.07 -15.58 -0.23
N ALA A 26 -2.75 -14.99 0.76
CA ALA A 26 -4.15 -15.25 1.08
C ALA A 26 -5.05 -14.03 0.84
N ALA A 27 -4.50 -12.82 1.00
CA ALA A 27 -5.17 -11.58 0.62
C ALA A 27 -4.12 -10.52 0.24
N MET A 28 -4.52 -9.52 -0.53
CA MET A 28 -3.68 -8.39 -0.86
C MET A 28 -4.56 -7.15 -0.98
N GLU A 29 -4.20 -6.08 -0.29
CA GLU A 29 -4.80 -4.77 -0.47
C GLU A 29 -3.83 -3.84 -1.20
N ARG A 30 -4.37 -2.92 -1.98
CA ARG A 30 -3.62 -1.87 -2.67
C ARG A 30 -4.33 -0.54 -2.51
N LEU A 31 -3.65 0.43 -1.95
CA LEU A 31 -4.17 1.76 -1.69
C LEU A 31 -3.33 2.81 -2.44
N PRO A 32 -3.93 3.54 -3.39
CA PRO A 32 -3.24 4.64 -4.02
C PRO A 32 -3.02 5.75 -3.00
N ALA A 33 -1.83 6.32 -3.01
CA ALA A 33 -1.52 7.49 -2.20
C ALA A 33 -2.47 8.66 -2.57
N PRO A 34 -2.97 9.44 -1.59
CA PRO A 34 -3.81 10.59 -1.86
C PRO A 34 -3.19 11.53 -2.89
N PHE A 35 -3.99 11.99 -3.84
CA PHE A 35 -3.51 12.83 -4.93
C PHE A 35 -4.54 13.84 -5.40
N VAL A 36 -4.05 14.90 -6.02
CA VAL A 36 -4.86 15.85 -6.78
C VAL A 36 -4.45 15.85 -8.24
N VAL A 37 -5.38 16.28 -9.10
CA VAL A 37 -5.14 16.45 -10.52
C VAL A 37 -5.23 17.94 -10.84
N GLY A 38 -4.16 18.50 -11.40
CA GLY A 38 -4.11 19.87 -11.86
C GLY A 38 -5.19 20.15 -12.90
N ASP A 39 -5.77 21.33 -12.85
CA ASP A 39 -6.67 21.84 -13.87
C ASP A 39 -6.05 22.98 -14.70
N GLY A 40 -4.81 23.37 -14.39
CA GLY A 40 -4.09 24.46 -15.05
C GLY A 40 -4.53 25.86 -14.64
N VAL A 41 -5.44 25.99 -13.66
CA VAL A 41 -6.02 27.29 -13.25
C VAL A 41 -5.87 27.51 -11.75
N ARG A 42 -6.20 26.51 -10.93
CA ARG A 42 -6.20 26.62 -9.47
C ARG A 42 -4.89 26.12 -8.86
N SER A 43 -4.47 26.76 -7.78
CA SER A 43 -3.36 26.31 -6.94
C SER A 43 -3.70 25.01 -6.23
N LEU A 44 -2.67 24.27 -5.78
CA LEU A 44 -2.86 23.06 -4.98
C LEU A 44 -3.68 23.33 -3.72
N ARG A 45 -3.45 24.47 -3.04
CA ARG A 45 -4.23 24.95 -1.89
C ARG A 45 -5.71 25.05 -2.22
N GLU A 46 -6.05 25.71 -3.33
CA GLU A 46 -7.44 25.86 -3.78
C GLU A 46 -8.06 24.53 -4.21
N ILE A 47 -7.29 23.63 -4.81
CA ILE A 47 -7.78 22.30 -5.21
C ILE A 47 -8.07 21.46 -3.95
N GLY A 48 -7.14 21.38 -3.00
CA GLY A 48 -7.28 20.60 -1.76
C GLY A 48 -8.39 21.11 -0.82
N ALA A 49 -8.71 22.40 -0.88
CA ALA A 49 -9.84 23.00 -0.16
C ALA A 49 -11.22 22.61 -0.75
N THR A 50 -11.28 22.01 -1.94
CA THR A 50 -12.52 21.51 -2.54
C THR A 50 -12.64 19.99 -2.39
N THR A 51 -13.87 19.47 -2.24
CA THR A 51 -14.16 18.03 -2.30
C THR A 51 -14.04 17.51 -3.74
N ARG A 52 -12.82 17.39 -4.25
CA ARG A 52 -12.53 16.85 -5.59
C ARG A 52 -11.21 16.08 -5.58
N GLY A 53 -11.20 14.89 -6.19
CA GLY A 53 -9.99 14.06 -6.32
C GLY A 53 -10.16 12.69 -5.67
N SER A 54 -9.11 12.17 -5.05
CA SER A 54 -9.06 10.82 -4.47
C SER A 54 -9.52 10.72 -3.01
N PHE A 55 -10.09 11.79 -2.43
CA PHE A 55 -10.44 11.89 -1.01
C PHE A 55 -11.78 12.61 -0.81
N ASP A 56 -12.52 12.24 0.24
CA ASP A 56 -13.89 12.70 0.51
C ASP A 56 -13.98 13.81 1.57
N VAL A 57 -12.84 14.18 2.16
CA VAL A 57 -12.72 15.20 3.21
C VAL A 57 -11.77 16.30 2.74
N ALA A 58 -12.04 17.56 3.10
CA ALA A 58 -11.15 18.67 2.79
C ALA A 58 -9.72 18.39 3.30
N TYR A 59 -8.73 18.63 2.44
CA TYR A 59 -7.33 18.33 2.71
C TYR A 59 -6.58 19.66 2.93
N SER A 60 -6.16 19.93 4.16
CA SER A 60 -5.30 21.10 4.48
C SER A 60 -3.90 20.86 3.89
N ILE A 61 -3.68 21.35 2.66
CA ILE A 61 -2.44 21.17 1.90
C ILE A 61 -1.24 21.72 2.68
N ASP A 62 -1.40 22.88 3.29
CA ASP A 62 -0.35 23.59 4.02
C ASP A 62 0.21 22.80 5.19
N GLU A 63 -0.66 22.13 5.94
CA GLU A 63 -0.27 21.44 7.17
C GLU A 63 0.16 20.00 6.93
N GLN A 64 -0.25 19.40 5.82
CA GLN A 64 -0.21 17.94 5.66
C GLN A 64 0.59 17.45 4.47
N ALA A 65 0.78 18.28 3.45
CA ALA A 65 1.49 17.89 2.24
C ALA A 65 2.78 18.68 2.00
N SER A 66 3.21 19.56 2.93
CA SER A 66 4.38 20.43 2.70
C SER A 66 5.64 19.66 2.28
N ASP A 67 5.93 18.56 2.97
CA ASP A 67 7.16 17.79 2.75
C ASP A 67 7.11 17.04 1.42
N ILE A 68 5.98 16.41 1.11
CA ILE A 68 5.84 15.65 -0.15
C ILE A 68 5.73 16.58 -1.36
N LEU A 69 5.16 17.78 -1.20
CA LEU A 69 5.15 18.80 -2.23
C LEU A 69 6.56 19.32 -2.46
N ALA A 70 7.32 19.63 -1.40
CA ALA A 70 8.70 20.06 -1.51
C ALA A 70 9.57 19.01 -2.20
N TRP A 71 9.38 17.72 -1.90
CA TRP A 71 10.04 16.62 -2.60
C TRP A 71 9.72 16.58 -4.11
N GLN A 72 8.48 16.92 -4.48
CA GLN A 72 8.05 17.10 -5.89
C GLN A 72 8.43 18.46 -6.49
N GLN A 73 9.19 19.31 -5.77
CA GLN A 73 9.53 20.68 -6.15
C GLN A 73 8.30 21.60 -6.35
N LEU A 74 7.25 21.35 -5.58
CA LEU A 74 6.01 22.11 -5.58
C LEU A 74 5.80 22.80 -4.24
N THR A 75 4.94 23.81 -4.26
CA THR A 75 4.46 24.55 -3.08
C THR A 75 2.93 24.54 -3.06
N PRO A 76 2.27 24.82 -1.92
CA PRO A 76 0.81 24.95 -1.88
C PRO A 76 0.22 25.91 -2.92
N ASP A 77 0.98 26.95 -3.29
CA ASP A 77 0.54 27.97 -4.25
C ASP A 77 0.87 27.62 -5.72
N SER A 78 1.53 26.48 -5.95
CA SER A 78 1.80 25.98 -7.30
C SER A 78 0.51 25.64 -8.04
N ILE A 79 0.44 25.96 -9.33
CA ILE A 79 -0.68 25.66 -10.23
C ILE A 79 -0.22 24.55 -11.19
N PRO A 80 -0.58 23.27 -10.94
CA PRO A 80 -0.17 22.18 -11.82
C PRO A 80 -0.94 22.26 -13.15
N PRO A 81 -0.32 21.98 -14.31
CA PRO A 81 -1.00 21.92 -15.59
C PRO A 81 -2.14 20.91 -15.59
N THR A 82 -3.09 21.11 -16.50
CA THR A 82 -4.24 20.23 -16.66
C THR A 82 -3.82 18.77 -16.83
N GLY A 83 -4.32 17.88 -15.97
CA GLY A 83 -4.05 16.45 -15.99
C GLY A 83 -2.80 16.01 -15.23
N GLN A 84 -1.96 16.92 -14.73
CA GLN A 84 -0.82 16.54 -13.89
C GLN A 84 -1.32 15.97 -12.55
N ARG A 85 -0.93 14.74 -12.22
CA ARG A 85 -1.16 14.14 -10.91
C ARG A 85 -0.07 14.60 -9.93
N VAL A 86 -0.48 15.11 -8.78
CA VAL A 86 0.40 15.53 -7.67
C VAL A 86 0.06 14.70 -6.45
N GLN A 87 1.07 14.03 -5.88
CA GLN A 87 0.89 13.24 -4.66
C GLN A 87 0.83 14.15 -3.43
N LEU A 88 -0.02 13.80 -2.48
CA LEU A 88 -0.23 14.57 -1.24
C LEU A 88 0.25 13.82 0.01
N GLU A 89 0.43 12.51 -0.06
CA GLU A 89 0.92 11.67 1.04
C GLU A 89 1.44 10.36 0.46
N PHE A 90 2.25 9.63 1.20
CA PHE A 90 2.83 8.33 0.79
C PHE A 90 2.48 7.17 1.77
N LYS A 91 1.80 7.46 2.88
CA LYS A 91 1.48 6.49 3.93
C LYS A 91 0.31 5.57 3.58
N TYR A 92 0.37 4.34 4.09
CA TYR A 92 -0.72 3.36 4.05
C TYR A 92 -1.83 3.73 5.05
N VAL A 93 -3.08 3.78 4.59
CA VAL A 93 -4.28 4.19 5.33
C VAL A 93 -4.18 5.59 5.93
N THR A 94 -4.77 6.56 5.25
CA THR A 94 -4.87 7.94 5.74
C THR A 94 -6.30 8.28 6.14
N ARG A 95 -6.49 9.34 6.94
CA ARG A 95 -7.83 9.90 7.22
C ARG A 95 -8.55 10.44 5.97
N PHE A 96 -7.88 10.47 4.84
CA PHE A 96 -8.38 10.95 3.56
C PHE A 96 -8.75 9.83 2.61
N ASP A 97 -8.42 8.60 2.96
CA ASP A 97 -8.83 7.45 2.19
C ASP A 97 -10.36 7.41 2.13
N ARG A 98 -10.89 7.19 0.92
CA ARG A 98 -12.33 7.04 0.76
C ARG A 98 -12.85 5.91 1.63
N LEU A 99 -13.89 6.20 2.39
CA LEU A 99 -14.66 5.17 3.06
C LEU A 99 -15.33 4.32 1.97
N THR A 100 -14.96 3.05 1.90
CA THR A 100 -15.58 2.09 0.98
C THR A 100 -16.18 0.94 1.79
N SER A 101 -17.34 0.47 1.35
CA SER A 101 -17.97 -0.76 1.83
C SER A 101 -17.42 -2.01 1.15
N ASP A 102 -16.64 -1.83 0.08
CA ASP A 102 -16.18 -2.93 -0.76
C ASP A 102 -14.94 -3.59 -0.17
N ASP A 103 -14.85 -4.91 -0.33
CA ASP A 103 -13.63 -5.66 -0.01
C ASP A 103 -12.46 -5.10 -0.83
N ARG A 104 -11.39 -4.70 -0.14
CA ARG A 104 -10.18 -4.13 -0.74
C ARG A 104 -9.21 -5.20 -1.24
N ASN A 105 -9.59 -6.48 -1.15
CA ASN A 105 -8.80 -7.59 -1.64
C ASN A 105 -8.65 -7.58 -3.17
N VAL A 106 -7.48 -7.14 -3.62
CA VAL A 106 -7.07 -7.11 -5.02
C VAL A 106 -6.23 -8.33 -5.43
N LEU A 107 -6.02 -9.30 -4.54
CA LEU A 107 -5.25 -10.52 -4.86
C LEU A 107 -5.76 -11.25 -6.11
N PRO A 108 -7.09 -11.44 -6.33
CA PRO A 108 -7.59 -12.08 -7.56
C PRO A 108 -7.24 -11.34 -8.84
N SER A 109 -7.01 -10.02 -8.75
CA SER A 109 -6.70 -9.13 -9.88
C SER A 109 -5.21 -8.83 -10.00
N ALA A 110 -4.34 -9.51 -9.25
CA ALA A 110 -2.89 -9.34 -9.37
C ALA A 110 -2.42 -9.58 -10.82
N THR A 111 -1.38 -8.86 -11.24
CA THR A 111 -0.73 -9.11 -12.54
C THR A 111 0.11 -10.40 -12.50
N ASP A 112 0.56 -10.88 -13.66
CA ASP A 112 1.44 -12.07 -13.70
C ASP A 112 2.79 -11.83 -13.01
N ILE A 113 3.34 -10.63 -13.16
CA ILE A 113 4.57 -10.20 -12.47
C ILE A 113 4.35 -10.24 -10.95
N GLN A 114 3.25 -9.64 -10.48
CA GLN A 114 2.91 -9.65 -9.06
C GLN A 114 2.68 -11.06 -8.54
N ARG A 115 1.95 -11.92 -9.25
CA ARG A 115 1.76 -13.33 -8.86
C ARG A 115 3.10 -14.04 -8.67
N ALA A 116 4.02 -13.88 -9.61
CA ALA A 116 5.36 -14.47 -9.51
C ALA A 116 6.11 -13.95 -8.27
N GLN A 117 6.12 -12.63 -8.06
CA GLN A 117 6.74 -12.01 -6.89
C GLN A 117 6.10 -12.47 -5.58
N LEU A 118 4.77 -12.48 -5.49
CA LEU A 118 4.02 -12.86 -4.29
C LEU A 118 4.40 -14.26 -3.80
N HIS A 119 4.47 -15.24 -4.71
CA HIS A 119 4.92 -16.59 -4.39
C HIS A 119 6.38 -16.64 -3.95
N GLN A 120 7.27 -15.93 -4.65
CA GLN A 120 8.69 -15.87 -4.29
C GLN A 120 8.91 -15.22 -2.92
N ILE A 121 8.25 -14.10 -2.64
CA ILE A 121 8.31 -13.35 -1.38
C ILE A 121 7.86 -14.24 -0.23
N GLY A 122 6.67 -14.83 -0.33
CA GLY A 122 6.10 -15.67 0.71
C GLY A 122 6.99 -16.87 1.04
N ASN A 123 7.52 -17.55 0.02
CA ASN A 123 8.45 -18.66 0.20
C ASN A 123 9.77 -18.20 0.85
N SER A 124 10.34 -17.09 0.40
CA SER A 124 11.63 -16.60 0.89
C SER A 124 11.55 -16.18 2.37
N LEU A 125 10.52 -15.42 2.72
CA LEU A 125 10.30 -14.97 4.09
C LEU A 125 10.01 -16.15 5.02
N LEU A 126 9.23 -17.13 4.58
CA LEU A 126 8.95 -18.34 5.37
C LEU A 126 10.23 -19.14 5.67
N GLN A 127 11.20 -19.18 4.74
CA GLN A 127 12.49 -19.83 4.98
C GLN A 127 13.36 -19.07 6.00
N GLY A 128 13.14 -17.77 6.18
CA GLY A 128 13.78 -16.99 7.24
C GLY A 128 13.25 -17.29 8.64
N MET A 129 12.09 -17.96 8.76
CA MET A 129 11.47 -18.27 10.04
C MET A 129 12.00 -19.59 10.63
N PRO A 130 12.02 -19.72 11.98
CA PRO A 130 12.28 -21.00 12.65
C PRO A 130 11.38 -22.11 12.14
N LEU A 131 11.92 -23.33 11.98
CA LEU A 131 11.23 -24.44 11.32
C LEU A 131 9.88 -24.77 11.98
N GLU A 132 9.86 -24.76 13.31
CA GLU A 132 8.71 -25.01 14.16
C GLU A 132 7.59 -23.98 14.00
N THR A 133 7.89 -22.76 13.53
CA THR A 133 6.92 -21.70 13.32
C THR A 133 6.53 -21.51 11.85
N ARG A 134 6.95 -22.37 10.92
CA ARG A 134 6.61 -22.18 9.50
C ARG A 134 5.19 -22.62 9.18
N ARG A 135 4.72 -23.67 9.85
CA ARG A 135 3.40 -24.23 9.59
C ARG A 135 2.34 -23.45 10.36
N HIS A 136 1.21 -23.20 9.70
CA HIS A 136 0.05 -22.52 10.26
C HIS A 136 0.37 -21.11 10.80
N THR A 137 1.24 -20.39 10.10
CA THR A 137 1.64 -19.05 10.49
C THR A 137 1.05 -18.02 9.57
N ILE A 138 0.52 -16.97 10.18
CA ILE A 138 0.10 -15.77 9.50
C ILE A 138 1.12 -14.66 9.70
N PHE A 139 1.42 -13.94 8.64
CA PHE A 139 2.18 -12.70 8.69
C PHE A 139 1.68 -11.77 7.58
N THR A 140 1.94 -10.48 7.72
CA THR A 140 1.76 -9.54 6.61
C THR A 140 3.07 -9.00 6.12
N VAL A 141 3.06 -8.59 4.85
CA VAL A 141 4.16 -7.87 4.23
C VAL A 141 3.61 -6.55 3.71
N ASP A 142 4.22 -5.46 4.15
CA ASP A 142 3.95 -4.12 3.66
C ASP A 142 4.95 -3.84 2.53
N ALA A 143 4.44 -3.31 1.42
CA ALA A 143 5.19 -3.11 0.20
C ALA A 143 4.71 -1.87 -0.55
N VAL A 144 5.46 -1.46 -1.56
CA VAL A 144 5.06 -0.47 -2.57
C VAL A 144 4.95 -1.17 -3.92
N ALA A 145 3.83 -0.96 -4.63
CA ALA A 145 3.72 -1.31 -6.05
C ALA A 145 4.07 -0.10 -6.91
N ASP A 146 5.15 -0.19 -7.69
CA ASP A 146 5.54 0.88 -8.62
C ASP A 146 4.64 0.94 -9.87
N ALA A 147 4.99 1.84 -10.81
CA ALA A 147 4.24 2.03 -12.05
C ALA A 147 4.20 0.78 -12.96
N ASP A 148 5.21 -0.09 -12.86
CA ASP A 148 5.32 -1.34 -13.61
C ASP A 148 4.73 -2.53 -12.85
N ASN A 149 4.09 -2.27 -11.69
CA ASN A 149 3.54 -3.24 -10.74
C ASN A 149 4.58 -4.12 -10.04
N HIS A 150 5.86 -3.75 -10.02
CA HIS A 150 6.82 -4.45 -9.18
C HIS A 150 6.56 -4.14 -7.71
N LEU A 151 6.60 -5.19 -6.88
CA LEU A 151 6.51 -5.09 -5.42
C LEU A 151 7.88 -4.84 -4.80
N TRP A 152 7.98 -3.75 -4.03
CA TRP A 152 9.14 -3.35 -3.24
C TRP A 152 8.82 -3.52 -1.76
N LEU A 153 9.53 -4.41 -1.06
CA LEU A 153 9.22 -4.77 0.33
C LEU A 153 9.68 -3.68 1.31
N LEU A 154 8.85 -3.39 2.30
CA LEU A 154 9.15 -2.44 3.38
C LEU A 154 9.29 -3.16 4.73
N GLU A 155 8.24 -3.87 5.15
CA GLU A 155 8.17 -4.45 6.49
C GLU A 155 7.45 -5.80 6.47
N MET A 156 7.90 -6.74 7.31
CA MET A 156 7.16 -7.95 7.64
C MET A 156 6.62 -7.84 9.07
N ASN A 157 5.32 -8.06 9.24
CA ASN A 157 4.62 -7.96 10.52
C ASN A 157 4.15 -9.35 10.98
N SER A 158 4.55 -9.76 12.18
CA SER A 158 4.25 -11.08 12.76
C SER A 158 3.03 -11.11 13.68
N HIS A 159 2.41 -9.95 13.95
CA HIS A 159 1.16 -9.84 14.71
C HIS A 159 0.16 -8.96 13.93
N PRO A 160 -0.29 -9.40 12.73
CA PRO A 160 -1.15 -8.58 11.90
C PRO A 160 -2.61 -8.64 12.37
N MET A 161 -3.35 -7.58 12.09
CA MET A 161 -4.80 -7.70 11.96
C MET A 161 -5.11 -8.64 10.79
N VAL A 162 -5.98 -9.62 10.99
CA VAL A 162 -6.25 -10.65 9.99
C VAL A 162 -7.29 -10.16 8.99
N HIS A 163 -6.91 -10.09 7.70
CA HIS A 163 -7.85 -9.78 6.62
C HIS A 163 -8.89 -10.90 6.47
N PRO A 164 -10.19 -10.61 6.33
CA PRO A 164 -11.24 -11.64 6.21
C PRO A 164 -10.99 -12.68 5.10
N GLY A 165 -10.46 -12.23 3.95
CA GLY A 165 -10.05 -13.12 2.85
C GLY A 165 -8.99 -14.18 3.21
N SER A 166 -8.30 -14.04 4.35
CA SER A 166 -7.33 -15.04 4.82
C SER A 166 -8.00 -16.26 5.45
N TYR A 167 -9.23 -16.13 5.96
CA TYR A 167 -9.88 -17.20 6.70
C TYR A 167 -10.10 -18.46 5.86
N THR A 168 -10.45 -18.34 4.57
CA THR A 168 -10.62 -19.51 3.70
C THR A 168 -9.34 -20.35 3.65
N ALA A 169 -8.20 -19.72 3.33
CA ALA A 169 -6.91 -20.42 3.27
C ALA A 169 -6.51 -21.05 4.61
N MET A 170 -6.80 -20.37 5.72
CA MET A 170 -6.53 -20.88 7.06
C MET A 170 -7.41 -22.09 7.41
N LEU A 171 -8.71 -21.98 7.19
CA LEU A 171 -9.68 -23.02 7.56
C LEU A 171 -9.50 -24.27 6.70
N ASP A 172 -9.26 -24.11 5.40
CA ASP A 172 -9.01 -25.23 4.48
C ASP A 172 -7.77 -26.03 4.90
N ASP A 173 -6.70 -25.34 5.29
CA ASP A 173 -5.45 -25.95 5.74
C ASP A 173 -5.57 -26.60 7.14
N LEU A 174 -6.25 -25.94 8.08
CA LEU A 174 -6.44 -26.43 9.45
C LEU A 174 -7.39 -27.62 9.54
N PHE A 175 -8.44 -27.63 8.72
CA PHE A 175 -9.47 -28.68 8.74
C PHE A 175 -9.31 -29.72 7.63
N GLY A 176 -8.29 -29.58 6.77
CA GLY A 176 -8.00 -30.54 5.71
C GLY A 176 -9.04 -30.55 4.59
N VAL A 177 -9.76 -29.44 4.41
CA VAL A 177 -10.74 -29.26 3.32
C VAL A 177 -9.96 -28.83 2.08
N SER A 178 -9.21 -29.74 1.46
CA SER A 178 -8.55 -29.43 0.19
C SER A 178 -9.58 -29.40 -0.94
N THR A 179 -9.92 -28.22 -1.42
CA THR A 179 -10.32 -28.00 -2.82
C THR A 179 -9.09 -27.50 -3.59
N TYR A 180 -8.39 -28.40 -4.25
CA TYR A 180 -7.56 -28.07 -5.41
C TYR A 180 -8.45 -28.02 -6.65
#